data_AF-A0A9W8K2A4-F1
#
_entry.id   AF-A0A9W8K2A4-F1
#
_cell.length_a   1.000
_cell.length_b   1.000
_cell.length_c   1.000
_cell.angle_alpha   90.00
_cell.angle_beta   90.00
_cell.angle_gamma   90.00
#
_symmetry.space_group_name_H-M   'P 1'
#
loop_
_entity.id
_entity.type
_entity.pdbx_description
1 polymer ?
#
loop_
_entity_poly.entity_id
_entity_poly.type
_entity_poly.pdbx_seq_one_letter_code
_entity_poly.pdbx_strand_id
1 'polypeptide(L)'
;MVNFDYLQSIGGEQLSQSCPSLLYLILDADRVAPDDEEMLDQLTEWIEEYLPYATKLDCLTIRFYPQLSQTPCHEIDFSDMITSVFAASKKLTHVIVTFLGYTAKYVCKREPGRDWYIVDV
;
A
#
# COMPACT_ATOMS: atom_id res chain seq x y z
N MET A 1 -1.83 -12.53 -0.57
CA MET A 1 -2.72 -11.52 0.02
C MET A 1 -2.71 -11.77 1.51
N VAL A 2 -2.36 -10.77 2.31
CA VAL A 2 -2.16 -10.91 3.75
C VAL A 2 -2.84 -9.74 4.46
N ASN A 3 -3.55 -10.03 5.54
CA ASN A 3 -4.26 -9.02 6.33
C ASN A 3 -3.28 -8.13 7.11
N PHE A 4 -3.61 -6.85 7.23
CA PHE A 4 -2.78 -5.86 7.89
C PHE A 4 -2.55 -6.21 9.37
N ASP A 5 -3.59 -6.58 10.10
CA ASP A 5 -3.47 -7.01 11.50
C ASP A 5 -2.48 -8.18 11.67
N TYR A 6 -2.47 -9.12 10.72
CA TYR A 6 -1.56 -10.25 10.76
C TYR A 6 -0.12 -9.81 10.46
N LEU A 7 0.05 -8.89 9.50
CA LEU A 7 1.34 -8.30 9.16
C LEU A 7 1.94 -7.50 10.32
N GLN A 8 1.12 -6.76 11.06
CA GLN A 8 1.53 -6.08 12.29
C GLN A 8 2.04 -7.06 13.35
N SER A 9 1.41 -8.23 13.47
CA SER A 9 1.83 -9.26 14.45
C SER A 9 3.16 -9.95 14.13
N ILE A 10 3.52 -10.06 12.84
CA ILE A 10 4.79 -10.66 12.40
C ILE A 10 5.92 -9.62 12.38
N GLY A 11 5.60 -8.38 12.00
CA GLY A 11 6.60 -7.34 11.75
C GLY A 11 7.27 -7.45 10.37
N GLY A 12 7.76 -6.33 9.87
CA GLY A 12 8.30 -6.23 8.50
C GLY A 12 9.58 -7.06 8.27
N GLU A 13 10.48 -7.09 9.26
CA GLU A 13 11.75 -7.82 9.13
C GLU A 13 11.53 -9.34 9.01
N GLN A 14 10.71 -9.93 9.88
CA GLN A 14 10.46 -11.38 9.87
C GLN A 14 9.71 -11.82 8.60
N LEU A 15 8.82 -10.98 8.07
CA LEU A 15 8.20 -11.21 6.77
C LEU A 15 9.23 -11.26 5.64
N SER A 16 10.17 -10.31 5.62
CA SER A 16 11.22 -10.26 4.60
C SER A 16 12.15 -11.48 4.65
N GLN A 17 12.48 -11.96 5.86
CA GLN A 17 13.33 -13.14 6.06
C GLN A 17 12.62 -14.42 5.60
N SER A 18 11.30 -14.51 5.84
CA SER A 18 10.48 -15.65 5.44
C SER A 18 10.20 -15.68 3.94
N CYS A 19 10.10 -14.51 3.31
CA CYS A 19 9.75 -14.32 1.91
C CYS A 19 10.77 -13.43 1.16
N PRO A 20 12.07 -13.79 1.10
CA PRO A 20 13.13 -12.90 0.62
C PRO A 20 13.11 -12.64 -0.90
N SER A 21 12.23 -13.34 -1.64
CA SER A 21 12.02 -13.15 -3.08
C SER A 21 10.62 -12.67 -3.41
N LEU A 22 9.91 -12.06 -2.45
CA LEU A 22 8.61 -11.48 -2.69
C LEU A 22 8.73 -10.28 -3.65
N LEU A 23 8.08 -10.40 -4.81
CA LEU A 23 8.03 -9.36 -5.83
C LEU A 23 6.71 -8.56 -5.78
N TYR A 24 5.62 -9.21 -5.36
CA TYR A 24 4.28 -8.67 -5.33
C TYR A 24 3.68 -8.87 -3.95
N LEU A 25 3.22 -7.79 -3.32
CA LEU A 25 2.49 -7.85 -2.05
C LEU A 25 1.11 -7.25 -2.25
N ILE A 26 0.08 -8.00 -1.84
CA ILE A 26 -1.29 -7.49 -1.70
C ILE A 26 -1.59 -7.46 -0.21
N LEU A 27 -1.72 -6.25 0.32
CA LEU A 27 -2.04 -5.96 1.72
C LEU A 27 -3.54 -5.67 1.82
N ASP A 28 -4.23 -6.45 2.64
CA ASP A 28 -5.63 -6.21 2.97
C ASP A 28 -5.71 -5.31 4.19
N ALA A 29 -6.20 -4.09 4.00
CA ALA A 29 -6.40 -3.10 5.04
C ALA A 29 -7.78 -3.33 5.70
N ASP A 30 -7.99 -4.54 6.23
CA ASP A 30 -9.28 -5.09 6.67
C ASP A 30 -9.89 -4.42 7.91
N ARG A 31 -9.15 -3.49 8.52
CA ARG A 31 -9.61 -2.65 9.62
C ARG A 31 -9.27 -1.18 9.46
N VAL A 32 -8.62 -0.78 8.38
CA VAL A 32 -8.25 0.63 8.14
C VAL A 32 -9.41 1.31 7.43
N ALA A 33 -10.05 2.25 8.12
CA ALA A 33 -11.03 3.12 7.47
C ALA A 33 -10.29 4.03 6.47
N PRO A 34 -10.65 4.00 5.18
CA PRO A 34 -9.90 4.70 4.14
C PRO A 34 -10.08 6.22 4.17
N ASP A 35 -11.05 6.73 4.92
CA ASP A 35 -11.32 8.16 5.15
C ASP A 35 -10.96 8.61 6.57
N ASP A 36 -10.26 7.76 7.33
CA ASP A 36 -9.70 8.10 8.63
C ASP A 36 -8.19 8.36 8.49
N GLU A 37 -7.79 9.64 8.63
CA GLU A 37 -6.40 10.07 8.46
C GLU A 37 -5.45 9.37 9.44
N GLU A 38 -5.85 9.18 10.70
CA GLU A 38 -4.99 8.56 11.71
C GLU A 38 -4.73 7.09 11.37
N MET A 39 -5.76 6.37 10.93
CA MET A 39 -5.60 4.97 10.53
C MET A 39 -4.77 4.82 9.25
N LEU A 40 -4.91 5.74 8.29
CA LEU A 40 -4.09 5.78 7.09
C LEU A 40 -2.63 6.08 7.42
N ASP A 41 -2.36 7.01 8.33
CA ASP A 41 -1.00 7.32 8.77
C ASP A 41 -0.34 6.11 9.41
N GLN A 42 -1.04 5.38 10.29
CA GLN A 42 -0.53 4.14 10.91
C GLN A 42 -0.23 3.04 9.88
N LEU A 43 -1.10 2.88 8.87
CA LEU A 43 -0.86 1.96 7.76
C LEU A 43 0.38 2.38 6.96
N THR A 44 0.50 3.67 6.68
CA THR A 44 1.60 4.25 5.92
C THR A 44 2.92 4.04 6.63
N GLU A 45 3.00 4.40 7.93
CA GLU A 45 4.19 4.21 8.77
C GLU A 45 4.64 2.75 8.77
N TRP A 46 3.72 1.79 8.94
CA TRP A 46 4.07 0.38 8.89
C TRP A 46 4.63 -0.05 7.54
N ILE A 47 4.05 0.44 6.43
CA ILE A 47 4.57 0.15 5.08
C ILE A 47 5.98 0.73 4.92
N GLU A 48 6.20 1.97 5.37
CA GLU A 48 7.51 2.62 5.34
C GLU A 48 8.56 1.85 6.14
N GLU A 49 8.19 1.31 7.30
CA GLU A 49 9.08 0.46 8.11
C GLU A 49 9.41 -0.87 7.41
N TYR A 50 8.44 -1.47 6.70
CA TYR A 50 8.64 -2.74 6.00
C TYR A 50 9.50 -2.61 4.74
N LEU A 51 9.31 -1.54 3.98
CA LEU A 51 9.90 -1.36 2.64
C LEU A 51 11.45 -1.45 2.58
N PRO A 52 12.22 -0.96 3.56
CA PRO A 52 13.67 -1.16 3.63
C PRO A 52 14.09 -2.64 3.61
N TYR A 53 13.29 -3.53 4.19
CA TYR A 53 13.54 -4.97 4.21
C TYR A 53 13.08 -5.66 2.92
N ALA A 54 12.06 -5.10 2.25
CA ALA A 54 11.44 -5.64 1.05
C ALA A 54 12.23 -5.32 -0.24
N THR A 55 13.52 -5.64 -0.27
CA THR A 55 14.48 -5.19 -1.31
C THR A 55 14.18 -5.63 -2.75
N LYS A 56 13.33 -6.65 -2.94
CA LYS A 56 12.89 -7.15 -4.25
C LYS A 56 11.45 -6.80 -4.59
N LEU A 57 10.73 -6.16 -3.67
CA LEU A 57 9.33 -5.80 -3.90
C LEU A 57 9.24 -4.76 -5.01
N ASP A 58 8.51 -5.12 -6.05
CA ASP A 58 8.31 -4.31 -7.25
C ASP A 58 6.90 -3.69 -7.28
N CYS A 59 5.91 -4.40 -6.73
CA CYS A 59 4.53 -3.94 -6.70
C CYS A 59 3.89 -4.16 -5.34
N LEU A 60 3.27 -3.10 -4.82
CA LEU A 60 2.45 -3.11 -3.62
C LEU A 60 1.00 -2.79 -4.02
N THR A 61 0.07 -3.65 -3.65
CA THR A 61 -1.36 -3.38 -3.74
C THR A 61 -1.93 -3.24 -2.33
N ILE A 62 -2.62 -2.13 -2.07
CA ILE A 62 -3.32 -1.84 -0.83
C ILE A 62 -4.81 -1.95 -1.13
N ARG A 63 -5.49 -2.87 -0.44
CA ARG A 63 -6.92 -3.11 -0.63
C ARG A 63 -7.71 -2.69 0.60
N PHE A 64 -8.55 -1.68 0.41
CA PHE A 64 -9.48 -1.20 1.42
C PHE A 64 -10.85 -1.87 1.30
N TYR A 65 -11.62 -1.81 2.38
CA TYR A 65 -12.98 -2.33 2.44
C TYR A 65 -13.96 -1.15 2.42
N PRO A 66 -14.78 -0.98 1.36
CA PRO A 66 -15.70 0.15 1.20
C PRO A 66 -16.63 0.38 2.39
N GLN A 67 -17.06 -0.71 3.03
CA GLN A 67 -17.96 -0.69 4.19
C GLN A 67 -17.36 -0.02 5.43
N LEU A 68 -16.04 0.20 5.46
CA LEU A 68 -15.36 0.91 6.55
C LEU A 68 -15.37 2.43 6.35
N SER A 69 -15.84 2.92 5.20
CA SER A 69 -15.82 4.34 4.88
C SER A 69 -17.16 5.00 5.07
N GLN A 70 -17.15 6.23 5.59
CA GLN A 70 -18.33 7.11 5.59
C GLN A 70 -18.35 8.01 4.34
N THR A 71 -17.18 8.23 3.74
CA THR A 71 -16.99 9.02 2.53
C THR A 71 -17.10 8.14 1.28
N PRO A 72 -17.75 8.60 0.19
CA PRO A 72 -17.74 7.86 -1.06
C PRO A 72 -16.31 7.56 -1.52
N CYS A 73 -16.00 6.30 -1.82
CA CYS A 73 -14.63 5.85 -2.14
C CYS A 73 -13.95 6.63 -3.28
N HIS A 74 -14.73 7.20 -4.20
CA HIS A 74 -14.23 8.00 -5.32
C HIS A 74 -13.78 9.41 -4.91
N GLU A 75 -14.16 9.91 -3.73
CA GLU A 75 -13.79 11.23 -3.20
C GLU A 75 -12.53 11.19 -2.32
N ILE A 76 -12.13 10.00 -1.87
CA ILE A 76 -10.95 9.81 -1.01
C ILE A 76 -9.67 10.00 -1.82
N ASP A 77 -8.74 10.83 -1.32
CA ASP A 77 -7.42 11.05 -1.90
C ASP A 77 -6.36 10.26 -1.13
N PHE A 78 -5.52 9.52 -1.86
CA PHE A 78 -4.44 8.70 -1.30
C PHE A 78 -3.05 9.22 -1.71
N SER A 79 -2.97 10.42 -2.31
CA SER A 79 -1.74 10.96 -2.92
C SER A 79 -0.58 11.07 -1.93
N ASP A 80 -0.85 11.48 -0.68
CA ASP A 80 0.18 11.63 0.35
C ASP A 80 0.75 10.28 0.78
N MET A 81 -0.11 9.31 1.09
CA MET A 81 0.30 7.93 1.37
C MET A 81 1.11 7.34 0.21
N ILE A 82 0.63 7.48 -1.04
CA ILE A 82 1.32 6.95 -2.22
C ILE A 82 2.70 7.59 -2.38
N THR A 83 2.80 8.90 -2.17
CA THR A 83 4.08 9.64 -2.24
C THR A 83 5.07 9.14 -1.20
N SER A 84 4.62 9.02 0.05
CA SER A 84 5.42 8.49 1.16
C SER A 84 5.91 7.06 0.87
N VAL A 85 5.01 6.16 0.44
CA VAL A 85 5.32 4.77 0.07
C VAL A 85 6.37 4.70 -1.03
N PHE A 86 6.27 5.51 -2.09
CA PHE A 86 7.31 5.56 -3.12
C PHE A 86 8.62 6.15 -2.60
N ALA A 87 8.59 7.13 -1.70
CA ALA A 87 9.80 7.70 -1.11
C ALA A 87 10.56 6.66 -0.27
N ALA A 88 9.85 5.79 0.44
CA ALA A 88 10.43 4.75 1.31
C ALA A 88 11.13 3.60 0.55
N SER A 89 10.77 3.32 -0.71
CA SER A 89 11.48 2.32 -1.53
C SER A 89 11.73 2.83 -2.92
N LYS A 90 13.00 2.88 -3.36
CA LYS A 90 13.40 3.20 -4.76
C LYS A 90 13.20 2.04 -5.74
N LYS A 91 12.92 0.83 -5.24
CA LYS A 91 12.72 -0.38 -6.06
C LYS A 91 11.28 -0.57 -6.50
N LEU A 92 10.34 -0.09 -5.69
CA LEU A 92 8.93 -0.18 -5.96
C LEU A 92 8.57 0.56 -7.26
N THR A 93 8.03 -0.14 -8.25
CA THR A 93 7.61 0.48 -9.51
C THR A 93 6.12 0.73 -9.55
N HIS A 94 5.34 -0.03 -8.78
CA HIS A 94 3.87 0.10 -8.75
C HIS A 94 3.33 0.18 -7.32
N VAL A 95 2.40 1.12 -7.11
CA VAL A 95 1.52 1.18 -5.94
C VAL A 95 0.10 1.18 -6.48
N ILE A 96 -0.72 0.23 -6.04
CA ILE A 96 -2.10 0.08 -6.49
C ILE A 96 -3.01 0.23 -5.29
N VAL A 97 -3.97 1.15 -5.35
CA VAL A 97 -5.03 1.27 -4.35
C VAL A 97 -6.33 0.74 -4.95
N THR A 98 -6.97 -0.18 -4.24
CA THR A 98 -8.22 -0.80 -4.69
C THR A 98 -9.20 -0.95 -3.54
N PHE A 99 -10.47 -1.06 -3.89
CA PHE A 99 -11.56 -1.31 -2.97
C PHE A 99 -12.13 -2.71 -3.21
N LEU A 100 -12.33 -3.51 -2.16
CA LEU A 100 -12.84 -4.86 -2.31
C LEU A 100 -14.19 -4.88 -3.04
N GLY A 101 -14.25 -5.63 -4.14
CA GLY A 101 -15.45 -5.75 -4.98
C GLY A 101 -15.60 -4.65 -6.05
N TYR A 102 -14.63 -3.74 -6.16
CA TYR A 102 -14.60 -2.65 -7.13
C TYR A 102 -13.31 -2.70 -7.97
N THR A 103 -13.24 -1.88 -9.02
CA THR A 103 -12.03 -1.67 -9.81
C THR A 103 -10.93 -1.00 -8.96
N ALA A 104 -9.70 -0.98 -9.48
CA ALA A 104 -8.65 -0.16 -8.88
C ALA A 104 -9.09 1.31 -8.86
N LYS A 105 -8.80 1.99 -7.76
CA LYS A 105 -9.02 3.44 -7.58
C LYS A 105 -7.83 4.23 -8.08
N TYR A 106 -6.63 3.74 -7.79
CA TYR A 106 -5.38 4.28 -8.29
C TYR A 106 -4.48 3.16 -8.73
N VAL A 107 -3.99 3.23 -9.97
CA VAL A 107 -2.82 2.49 -10.41
C VAL A 107 -1.70 3.50 -10.58
N CYS A 108 -0.75 3.52 -9.65
CA CYS A 108 0.38 4.45 -9.68
C CYS A 108 1.64 3.72 -10.12
N LYS A 109 2.41 4.36 -11.00
CA LYS A 109 3.65 3.85 -11.56
C LYS A 109 4.78 4.85 -11.36
N ARG A 110 5.98 4.35 -11.08
CA ARG A 110 7.22 5.13 -11.11
C ARG A 110 8.19 4.57 -12.14
N GLU A 111 8.80 5.48 -12.91
CA GLU A 111 9.86 5.16 -13.85
C GLU A 111 11.24 5.58 -13.30
N PRO A 112 12.33 4.90 -13.67
CA PRO A 112 13.67 5.30 -13.25
C PRO A 112 13.96 6.77 -13.57
N GLY A 113 14.29 7.54 -12.53
CA GLY A 113 14.64 8.96 -12.66
C GLY A 113 13.44 9.91 -12.77
N ARG A 114 12.21 9.43 -12.59
CA ARG A 114 10.99 10.24 -12.56
C ARG A 114 10.26 10.08 -11.23
N ASP A 115 9.42 11.06 -10.93
CA ASP A 115 8.42 10.90 -9.88
C ASP A 115 7.34 9.90 -10.32
N TRP A 116 6.52 9.46 -9.37
CA TRP A 116 5.38 8.59 -9.67
C TRP A 116 4.26 9.36 -10.38
N TYR A 117 3.43 8.63 -11.11
CA TYR A 117 2.25 9.17 -11.80
C TYR A 117 1.12 8.13 -11.85
N ILE A 118 -0.11 8.61 -12.02
CA ILE A 118 -1.30 7.76 -12.14
C ILE A 118 -1.42 7.29 -13.59
N VAL A 119 -1.50 5.97 -13.80
CA VAL A 119 -1.73 5.36 -15.13
C VAL A 119 -3.19 4.97 -15.37
N ASP A 120 -3.97 4.75 -14.30
CA ASP A 120 -5.39 4.41 -14.38
C ASP A 120 -6.13 4.84 -13.09
N VAL A 121 -7.42 5.23 -13.23
CA VAL A 121 -8.33 5.71 -12.16
C VAL A 121 -9.68 5.02 -12.26
#